data_AF-A0A5C7FUH5-F1
#
_entry.id   AF-A0A5C7FUH5-F1
#
_cell.length_a   1.000
_cell.length_b   1.000
_cell.length_c   1.000
_cell.angle_alpha   90.00
_cell.angle_beta   90.00
_cell.angle_gamma   90.00
#
_symmetry.space_group_name_H-M   'P 1'
#
loop_
_entity.id
_entity.type
_entity.pdbx_description
1 polymer ?
#
loop_
_entity_poly.entity_id
_entity_poly.type
_entity_poly.pdbx_seq_one_letter_code
_entity_poly.pdbx_strand_id
1 'polypeptide(L)'
;MKTRSLLPLLYAGVFGILFILSLLAGYTLAEEQPVAIMATTTAASRTAPEAQQASAAYTIGRRVWNANACGSCHNKNMKDDMTGPALRGVTERWADYPEQDLYDWIRNSQALVAAQHPRALVVWKENDKRVMSNYPNLTDEELEGLLAFIEE
;
A
#
# COMPACT_ATOMS: atom_id res chain seq x y z
N MET A 1 55.15 -44.47 -1.46
CA MET A 1 55.32 -43.09 -1.00
C MET A 1 54.62 -42.15 -1.98
N LYS A 2 53.53 -41.50 -1.56
CA LYS A 2 52.78 -40.53 -2.38
C LYS A 2 52.47 -39.32 -1.49
N THR A 3 53.11 -38.19 -1.79
CA THR A 3 53.00 -36.92 -1.07
C THR A 3 51.63 -36.30 -1.35
N ARG A 4 50.87 -35.99 -0.30
CA ARG A 4 49.60 -35.27 -0.40
C ARG A 4 49.89 -33.76 -0.49
N SER A 5 49.55 -33.16 -1.62
CA SER A 5 49.73 -31.74 -1.91
C SER A 5 48.81 -30.88 -1.04
N LEU A 6 49.40 -29.94 -0.30
CA LEU A 6 48.70 -28.99 0.60
C LEU A 6 48.22 -27.71 -0.12
N LEU A 7 48.25 -27.71 -1.46
CA LEU A 7 47.91 -26.57 -2.30
C LEU A 7 46.44 -26.04 -2.21
N PRO A 8 45.39 -26.83 -1.88
CA PRO A 8 44.02 -26.29 -1.90
C PRO A 8 43.67 -25.43 -0.67
N LEU A 9 44.42 -25.52 0.44
CA LEU A 9 44.15 -24.68 1.62
C LEU A 9 44.66 -23.24 1.47
N LEU A 10 45.64 -23.00 0.60
CA LEU A 10 46.19 -21.66 0.37
C LEU A 10 45.27 -20.80 -0.53
N TYR A 11 44.46 -21.41 -1.39
CA TYR A 11 43.61 -20.68 -2.35
C TYR A 11 42.32 -20.12 -1.72
N ALA A 12 41.80 -20.73 -0.65
CA ALA A 12 40.59 -20.27 0.03
C ALA A 12 40.81 -19.01 0.89
N GLY A 13 42.03 -18.78 1.39
CA GLY A 13 42.35 -17.61 2.24
C GLY A 13 42.55 -16.30 1.48
N VAL A 14 43.07 -16.37 0.24
CA VAL A 14 43.42 -15.16 -0.55
C VAL A 14 42.19 -14.49 -1.16
N PHE A 15 41.16 -15.26 -1.54
CA PHE A 15 39.92 -14.72 -2.12
C PHE A 15 39.03 -14.01 -1.08
N GLY A 16 39.03 -14.44 0.18
CA GLY A 16 38.25 -13.79 1.25
C GLY A 16 38.80 -12.43 1.66
N ILE A 17 40.13 -12.26 1.65
CA ILE A 17 40.80 -11.02 2.07
C ILE A 17 40.69 -9.92 1.00
N LEU A 18 40.68 -10.29 -0.29
CA LEU A 18 40.54 -9.33 -1.40
C LEU A 18 39.10 -8.78 -1.57
N PHE A 19 38.07 -9.52 -1.14
CA PHE A 19 36.68 -9.06 -1.23
C PHE A 19 36.28 -8.09 -0.09
N ILE A 20 36.96 -8.16 1.06
CA ILE A 20 36.73 -7.25 2.20
C ILE A 20 37.47 -5.91 2.00
N LEU A 21 38.63 -5.92 1.33
CA LEU A 21 39.40 -4.70 1.02
C LEU A 21 38.77 -3.80 -0.07
N SER A 22 37.89 -4.34 -0.91
CA SER A 22 37.18 -3.55 -1.94
C SER A 22 35.94 -2.82 -1.43
N LEU A 23 35.43 -3.17 -0.23
CA LEU A 23 34.27 -2.53 0.39
C LEU A 23 34.61 -1.31 1.27
N LEU A 24 35.89 -1.13 1.64
CA LEU A 24 36.34 0.05 2.42
C LEU A 24 36.78 1.25 1.57
N ALA A 25 36.96 1.10 0.25
CA ALA A 25 37.39 2.19 -0.63
C ALA A 25 36.24 3.07 -1.17
N GLY A 26 34.97 2.74 -0.88
CA GLY A 26 33.80 3.41 -1.44
C GLY A 26 33.09 4.41 -0.51
N TYR A 27 33.51 4.59 0.74
CA TYR A 27 32.71 5.31 1.75
C TYR A 27 33.19 6.75 2.06
N THR A 28 34.24 7.25 1.42
CA THR A 28 34.79 8.57 1.74
C THR A 28 34.89 9.49 0.52
N LEU A 29 33.75 9.90 -0.04
CA LEU A 29 33.59 11.12 -0.85
C LEU A 29 32.17 11.66 -0.69
N ALA A 30 31.86 12.23 0.47
CA ALA A 30 30.75 13.16 0.61
C ALA A 30 31.28 14.39 1.36
N GLU A 31 31.87 15.30 0.59
CA GLU A 31 32.41 16.57 1.05
C GLU A 31 31.26 17.57 1.21
N GLU A 32 31.11 18.11 2.42
CA GLU A 32 30.17 19.18 2.76
C GLU A 32 30.58 20.49 2.06
N GLN A 33 29.69 21.05 1.25
CA GLN A 33 29.85 22.39 0.67
C GLN A 33 28.92 23.37 1.39
N PRO A 34 29.44 24.41 2.08
CA PRO A 34 28.61 25.46 2.63
C PRO A 34 28.26 26.46 1.53
N VAL A 35 26.99 26.49 1.09
CA VAL A 35 26.53 27.51 0.15
C VAL A 35 26.15 28.77 0.90
N ALA A 36 26.97 29.80 0.69
CA ALA A 36 26.76 31.15 1.17
C ALA A 36 25.55 31.82 0.50
N ILE A 37 24.94 32.68 1.32
CA ILE A 37 23.78 33.54 1.11
C ILE A 37 24.02 34.50 -0.07
N MET A 38 23.09 34.52 -1.03
CA MET A 38 22.83 35.67 -1.90
C MET A 38 21.32 35.80 -2.10
N ALA A 39 20.74 36.80 -1.44
CA ALA A 39 19.42 37.32 -1.76
C ALA A 39 19.54 38.22 -2.99
N THR A 40 18.73 38.01 -4.04
CA THR A 40 17.99 39.08 -4.73
C THR A 40 16.87 38.47 -5.60
N THR A 41 15.67 38.97 -5.37
CA THR A 41 14.51 39.14 -6.28
C THR A 41 14.43 38.31 -7.57
N THR A 42 13.33 37.56 -7.74
CA THR A 42 12.33 37.80 -8.79
C THR A 42 11.23 36.77 -8.62
N ALA A 43 10.00 37.25 -8.42
CA ALA A 43 8.78 36.46 -8.53
C ALA A 43 8.68 35.90 -9.96
N ALA A 44 8.89 34.60 -10.10
CA ALA A 44 8.44 33.83 -11.23
C ALA A 44 7.72 32.62 -10.66
N SER A 45 6.40 32.75 -10.56
CA SER A 45 5.48 31.64 -10.32
C SER A 45 5.79 30.56 -11.36
N ARG A 46 6.49 29.52 -10.92
CA ARG A 46 6.49 28.24 -11.60
C ARG A 46 5.33 27.49 -10.99
N THR A 47 4.20 27.47 -11.68
CA THR A 47 3.19 26.45 -11.46
C THR A 47 3.84 25.11 -11.86
N ALA A 48 4.57 24.52 -10.92
CA ALA A 48 4.73 23.08 -10.88
C ALA A 48 3.32 22.48 -10.81
N PRO A 49 3.05 21.30 -11.41
CA PRO A 49 1.79 20.63 -11.18
C PRO A 49 1.70 20.43 -9.66
N GLU A 50 0.73 21.12 -9.06
CA GLU A 50 0.38 20.97 -7.66
C GLU A 50 0.08 19.49 -7.47
N ALA A 51 0.98 18.77 -6.80
CA ALA A 51 0.63 17.47 -6.26
C ALA A 51 -0.50 17.75 -5.30
N GLN A 52 -1.75 17.59 -5.79
CA GLN A 52 -2.97 17.83 -5.05
C GLN A 52 -2.76 17.27 -3.65
N GLN A 53 -2.71 18.15 -2.65
CA GLN A 53 -2.40 17.73 -1.30
C GLN A 53 -3.57 16.85 -0.85
N ALA A 54 -3.32 15.55 -0.79
CA ALA A 54 -4.37 14.59 -0.55
C ALA A 54 -5.06 14.90 0.78
N SER A 55 -6.40 14.84 0.80
CA SER A 55 -7.19 15.19 1.98
C SER A 55 -6.80 14.32 3.19
N ALA A 56 -7.11 14.80 4.39
CA ALA A 56 -6.91 14.03 5.62
C ALA A 56 -7.63 12.66 5.54
N ALA A 57 -8.88 12.66 5.05
CA ALA A 57 -9.68 11.47 4.83
C ALA A 57 -9.01 10.49 3.84
N TYR A 58 -8.53 10.97 2.70
CA TYR A 58 -7.79 10.13 1.74
C TYR A 58 -6.53 9.51 2.36
N THR A 59 -5.81 10.27 3.19
CA THR A 59 -4.62 9.78 3.86
C THR A 59 -4.94 8.71 4.91
N ILE A 60 -6.04 8.85 5.64
CA ILE A 60 -6.58 7.82 6.55
C ILE A 60 -6.95 6.58 5.74
N GLY A 61 -7.75 6.71 4.69
CA GLY A 61 -8.20 5.58 3.89
C GLY A 61 -7.07 4.80 3.24
N ARG A 62 -6.09 5.49 2.66
CA ARG A 62 -4.90 4.84 2.10
C ARG A 62 -4.12 4.06 3.16
N ARG A 63 -4.08 4.54 4.41
CA ARG A 63 -3.46 3.81 5.53
C ARG A 63 -4.26 2.55 5.85
N VAL A 64 -5.58 2.66 5.99
CA VAL A 64 -6.49 1.53 6.26
C VAL A 64 -6.34 0.47 5.17
N TRP A 65 -6.39 0.88 3.89
CA TRP A 65 -6.21 0.01 2.73
C TRP A 65 -4.93 -0.83 2.80
N ASN A 66 -3.81 -0.17 3.08
CA ASN A 66 -2.50 -0.82 3.12
C ASN A 66 -2.35 -1.70 4.37
N ALA A 67 -2.77 -1.22 5.54
CA ALA A 67 -2.64 -1.94 6.80
C ALA A 67 -3.47 -3.23 6.85
N ASN A 68 -4.62 -3.25 6.16
CA ASN A 68 -5.56 -4.38 6.16
C ASN A 68 -5.47 -5.23 4.89
N ALA A 69 -4.45 -4.99 4.05
CA ALA A 69 -4.17 -5.73 2.83
C ALA A 69 -5.36 -5.83 1.86
N CYS A 70 -6.19 -4.79 1.78
CA CYS A 70 -7.36 -4.73 0.88
C CYS A 70 -6.97 -4.95 -0.59
N GLY A 71 -5.79 -4.44 -0.97
CA GLY A 71 -5.19 -4.60 -2.30
C GLY A 71 -4.71 -6.02 -2.64
N SER A 72 -4.83 -6.98 -1.73
CA SER A 72 -4.60 -8.40 -2.02
C SER A 72 -5.74 -9.02 -2.83
N CYS A 73 -6.94 -8.44 -2.72
CA CYS A 73 -8.14 -8.95 -3.39
C CYS A 73 -8.78 -7.93 -4.34
N HIS A 74 -8.69 -6.64 -4.02
CA HIS A 74 -9.26 -5.58 -4.85
C HIS A 74 -8.18 -4.86 -5.65
N ASN A 75 -8.52 -4.48 -6.88
CA ASN A 75 -7.57 -3.80 -7.75
C ASN A 75 -7.28 -2.38 -7.22
N LYS A 76 -6.00 -2.00 -7.17
CA LYS A 76 -5.54 -0.69 -6.70
C LYS A 76 -6.05 0.47 -7.56
N ASN A 77 -6.42 0.22 -8.81
CA ASN A 77 -7.01 1.25 -9.66
C ASN A 77 -8.50 1.50 -9.38
N MET A 78 -9.12 0.71 -8.49
CA MET A 78 -10.53 0.73 -8.09
C MET A 78 -11.53 0.51 -9.23
N LYS A 79 -11.09 0.35 -10.48
CA LYS A 79 -11.96 0.35 -11.67
C LYS A 79 -12.06 -1.01 -12.33
N ASP A 80 -11.05 -1.86 -12.15
CA ASP A 80 -11.04 -3.21 -12.71
C ASP A 80 -11.32 -4.25 -11.61
N ASP A 81 -11.93 -5.36 -12.02
CA ASP A 81 -12.11 -6.52 -11.16
C ASP A 81 -10.78 -7.25 -10.92
N MET A 82 -10.70 -7.98 -9.81
CA MET A 82 -9.62 -8.88 -9.46
C MET A 82 -10.20 -10.11 -8.74
N THR A 83 -9.72 -10.46 -7.55
CA THR A 83 -10.33 -11.51 -6.72
C THR A 83 -11.69 -11.03 -6.20
N GLY A 84 -11.74 -9.76 -5.79
CA GLY A 84 -12.95 -9.01 -5.51
C GLY A 84 -13.29 -8.04 -6.65
N PRO A 85 -14.49 -7.46 -6.64
CA PRO A 85 -14.96 -6.56 -7.68
C PRO A 85 -14.25 -5.20 -7.63
N ALA A 86 -14.37 -4.43 -8.71
CA ALA A 86 -14.05 -3.01 -8.75
C ALA A 86 -14.79 -2.24 -7.65
N LEU A 87 -14.06 -1.34 -6.98
CA LEU A 87 -14.56 -0.64 -5.79
C LEU A 87 -14.99 0.81 -6.03
N ARG A 88 -14.55 1.45 -7.12
CA ARG A 88 -15.01 2.81 -7.47
C ARG A 88 -16.53 2.80 -7.63
N GLY A 89 -17.21 3.80 -7.08
CA GLY A 89 -18.67 3.92 -7.07
C GLY A 89 -19.36 2.95 -6.13
N VAL A 90 -18.64 2.37 -5.15
CA VAL A 90 -19.26 1.45 -4.19
C VAL A 90 -20.29 2.18 -3.33
N THR A 91 -20.04 3.44 -2.98
CA THR A 91 -20.99 4.28 -2.23
C THR A 91 -22.30 4.46 -2.99
N GLU A 92 -22.23 4.78 -4.29
CA GLU A 92 -23.40 4.87 -5.18
C GLU A 92 -24.14 3.53 -5.26
N ARG A 93 -23.42 2.42 -5.39
CA ARG A 93 -24.01 1.07 -5.44
C ARG A 93 -24.69 0.63 -4.13
N TRP A 94 -24.51 1.37 -3.04
CA TRP A 94 -25.15 1.13 -1.74
C TRP A 94 -26.08 2.28 -1.30
N ALA A 95 -26.28 3.30 -2.15
CA ALA A 95 -26.98 4.54 -1.78
C ALA A 95 -28.48 4.36 -1.42
N ASP A 96 -29.10 3.25 -1.83
CA ASP A 96 -30.48 2.91 -1.44
C ASP A 96 -30.60 2.40 0.01
N TYR A 97 -29.47 2.24 0.71
CA TYR A 97 -29.37 1.71 2.08
C TYR A 97 -28.71 2.73 3.01
N PRO A 98 -28.94 2.65 4.33
CA PRO A 98 -28.16 3.40 5.31
C PRO A 98 -26.65 3.18 5.09
N GLU A 99 -25.87 4.25 5.18
CA GLU A 99 -24.40 4.18 5.08
C GLU A 99 -23.79 3.15 6.04
N GLN A 100 -24.38 3.04 7.24
CA GLN A 100 -23.99 2.07 8.24
C GLN A 100 -24.02 0.62 7.72
N ASP A 101 -24.91 0.29 6.77
CA ASP A 101 -25.00 -1.06 6.22
C ASP A 101 -23.77 -1.38 5.35
N LEU A 102 -23.21 -0.38 4.65
CA LEU A 102 -21.94 -0.54 3.94
C LEU A 102 -20.78 -0.66 4.93
N TYR A 103 -20.81 0.07 6.04
CA TYR A 103 -19.78 -0.07 7.09
C TYR A 103 -19.81 -1.46 7.70
N ASP A 104 -20.99 -1.97 8.02
CA ASP A 104 -21.15 -3.29 8.60
C ASP A 104 -20.83 -4.39 7.58
N TRP A 105 -21.09 -4.17 6.29
CA TRP A 105 -20.60 -5.04 5.21
C TRP A 105 -19.08 -5.11 5.19
N ILE A 106 -18.38 -3.97 5.29
CA ILE A 106 -16.92 -3.93 5.32
C ILE A 106 -16.40 -4.63 6.58
N ARG A 107 -17.01 -4.41 7.75
CA ARG A 107 -16.58 -5.05 9.00
C ARG A 107 -16.81 -6.56 9.00
N ASN A 108 -17.98 -7.01 8.54
CA ASN A 108 -18.38 -8.41 8.59
C ASN A 108 -19.50 -8.72 7.57
N SER A 109 -19.11 -8.85 6.30
CA SER A 109 -20.02 -9.20 5.20
C SER A 109 -20.90 -10.43 5.49
N GLN A 110 -20.35 -11.45 6.16
CA GLN A 110 -21.07 -12.70 6.44
C GLN A 110 -22.21 -12.52 7.46
N ALA A 111 -22.11 -11.56 8.38
CA ALA A 111 -23.22 -11.24 9.29
C ALA A 111 -24.43 -10.69 8.52
N LEU A 112 -24.20 -9.81 7.54
CA LEU A 112 -25.28 -9.26 6.71
C LEU A 112 -25.88 -10.32 5.78
N VAL A 113 -25.05 -11.20 5.22
CA VAL A 113 -25.52 -12.33 4.42
C VAL A 113 -26.40 -13.26 5.26
N ALA A 114 -25.98 -13.58 6.49
CA ALA A 114 -26.75 -14.42 7.41
C ALA A 114 -28.07 -13.76 7.85
N ALA A 115 -28.06 -12.43 8.03
CA ALA A 115 -29.25 -11.63 8.31
C ALA A 115 -30.16 -11.42 7.09
N GLN A 116 -29.84 -12.01 5.93
CA GLN A 116 -30.56 -11.86 4.68
C GLN A 116 -30.71 -10.41 4.21
N HIS A 117 -29.73 -9.55 4.49
CA HIS A 117 -29.73 -8.18 4.01
C HIS A 117 -29.78 -8.15 2.47
N PRO A 118 -30.74 -7.45 1.84
CA PRO A 118 -31.03 -7.60 0.42
C PRO A 118 -29.84 -7.23 -0.47
N ARG A 119 -29.13 -6.13 -0.18
CA ARG A 119 -27.92 -5.76 -0.95
C ARG A 119 -26.79 -6.76 -0.77
N ALA A 120 -26.59 -7.23 0.45
CA ALA A 120 -25.54 -8.17 0.81
C ALA A 120 -25.71 -9.49 0.07
N LEU A 121 -26.94 -10.00 -0.05
CA LEU A 121 -27.25 -11.21 -0.81
C LEU A 121 -26.98 -11.06 -2.31
N VAL A 122 -27.25 -9.89 -2.88
CA VAL A 122 -26.94 -9.59 -4.29
C VAL A 122 -25.42 -9.62 -4.50
N VAL A 123 -24.67 -8.85 -3.73
CA VAL A 123 -23.20 -8.80 -3.82
C VAL A 123 -22.59 -10.18 -3.59
N TRP A 124 -23.10 -10.94 -2.61
CA TRP A 124 -22.66 -12.31 -2.32
C TRP A 124 -22.86 -13.25 -3.51
N LYS A 125 -24.00 -13.16 -4.20
CA LYS A 125 -24.29 -13.98 -5.37
C LYS A 125 -23.44 -13.57 -6.59
N GLU A 126 -23.30 -12.27 -6.83
CA GLU A 126 -22.53 -11.72 -7.96
C GLU A 126 -21.04 -12.06 -7.88
N ASN A 127 -20.51 -12.22 -6.67
CA ASN A 127 -19.08 -12.51 -6.43
C ASN A 127 -18.80 -13.99 -6.15
N ASP A 128 -19.61 -14.89 -6.75
CA ASP A 128 -19.49 -16.35 -6.61
C ASP A 128 -19.41 -16.85 -5.16
N LYS A 129 -20.02 -16.13 -4.22
CA LYS A 129 -19.98 -16.47 -2.79
C LYS A 129 -18.54 -16.52 -2.25
N ARG A 130 -17.64 -15.69 -2.79
CA ARG A 130 -16.29 -15.51 -2.23
C ARG A 130 -16.35 -14.71 -0.94
N VAL A 131 -15.71 -15.24 0.10
CA VAL A 131 -15.67 -14.63 1.43
C VAL A 131 -14.67 -13.49 1.47
N MET A 132 -15.12 -12.30 1.85
CA MET A 132 -14.27 -11.19 2.24
C MET A 132 -13.85 -11.36 3.70
N SER A 133 -12.59 -11.08 4.02
CA SER A 133 -12.08 -11.11 5.40
C SER A 133 -12.88 -10.17 6.30
N ASN A 134 -12.92 -10.48 7.60
CA ASN A 134 -13.59 -9.66 8.60
C ASN A 134 -12.64 -8.60 9.17
N TYR A 135 -13.15 -7.38 9.34
CA TYR A 135 -12.42 -6.23 9.85
C TYR A 135 -13.18 -5.56 11.03
N PRO A 136 -13.49 -6.30 12.10
CA PRO A 136 -14.40 -5.84 13.17
C PRO A 136 -13.86 -4.66 13.99
N ASN A 137 -12.56 -4.38 13.89
CA ASN A 137 -11.89 -3.35 14.67
C ASN A 137 -11.84 -1.98 13.97
N LEU A 138 -12.28 -1.88 12.71
CA LEU A 138 -12.27 -0.61 11.98
C LEU A 138 -13.32 0.34 12.57
N THR A 139 -12.91 1.56 12.89
CA THR A 139 -13.82 2.62 13.37
C THR A 139 -14.62 3.22 12.20
N ASP A 140 -15.71 3.95 12.50
CA ASP A 140 -16.48 4.63 11.43
C ASP A 140 -15.63 5.69 10.72
N GLU A 141 -14.76 6.43 11.44
CA GLU A 141 -13.82 7.40 10.86
C GLU A 141 -12.83 6.72 9.89
N GLU A 142 -12.33 5.54 10.25
CA GLU A 142 -11.45 4.77 9.37
C GLU A 142 -12.18 4.28 8.11
N LEU A 143 -13.45 3.90 8.23
CA LEU A 143 -14.27 3.46 7.11
C LEU A 143 -14.67 4.62 6.19
N GLU A 144 -15.03 5.77 6.74
CA GLU A 144 -15.27 6.99 5.98
C GLU A 144 -14.02 7.39 5.19
N GLY A 145 -12.86 7.41 5.85
CA GLY A 145 -11.57 7.64 5.18
C GLY A 145 -11.29 6.61 4.09
N LEU A 146 -11.53 5.32 4.36
CA LEU A 146 -11.35 4.24 3.39
C LEU A 146 -12.24 4.42 2.16
N LEU A 147 -13.51 4.78 2.34
CA LEU A 147 -14.42 5.05 1.23
C LEU A 147 -14.01 6.29 0.46
N ALA A 148 -13.59 7.36 1.13
CA ALA A 148 -13.03 8.54 0.45
C ALA A 148 -11.82 8.17 -0.42
N PHE A 149 -10.92 7.32 0.08
CA PHE A 149 -9.80 6.80 -0.70
C PHE A 149 -10.25 5.92 -1.90
N ILE A 150 -11.31 5.14 -1.72
CA ILE A 150 -11.88 4.27 -2.77
C ILE A 150 -12.63 5.05 -3.85
N GLU A 151 -13.09 6.27 -3.59
CA GLU A 151 -13.85 7.09 -4.54
C GLU A 151 -13.00 8.11 -5.33
N GLU A 152 -11.79 8.43 -4.84
CA GLU A 152 -10.76 9.29 -5.49
C GLU A 152 -10.00 8.62 -6.63
#